data_AF-A0A1L8RFP6-F1
#
_entry.id   AF-A0A1L8RFP6-F1
#
_cell.length_a   1.000
_cell.length_b   1.000
_cell.length_c   1.000
_cell.angle_alpha   90.00
_cell.angle_beta   90.00
_cell.angle_gamma   90.00
#
_symmetry.space_group_name_H-M   'P 1'
#
loop_
_entity.id
_entity.type
_entity.pdbx_description
1 polymer ?
#
loop_
_entity_poly.entity_id
_entity_poly.type
_entity_poly.pdbx_seq_one_letter_code
_entity_poly.pdbx_strand_id
1 'polypeptide(L)'
;MKMKYLLTVFAATVVAGALHLFGLASLNRTLGLVLLVLGLILSGTLVSGNQQRANYYQDQQAPARPKLSYVLVLCCALPFLIISFFR
;
A
#
# COMPACT_ATOMS: atom_id res chain seq x y z
N MET A 1 -5.39 15.97 5.50
CA MET A 1 -4.70 14.71 5.13
C MET A 1 -5.44 13.45 5.59
N LYS A 2 -5.87 13.34 6.86
CA LYS A 2 -6.56 12.15 7.43
C LYS A 2 -7.76 11.62 6.60
N MET A 3 -8.56 12.51 6.01
CA MET A 3 -9.74 12.14 5.24
C MET A 3 -9.42 11.32 3.97
N LYS A 4 -8.27 11.56 3.34
CA LYS A 4 -7.85 10.81 2.13
C LYS A 4 -7.52 9.35 2.46
N TYR A 5 -6.96 9.08 3.65
CA TYR A 5 -6.66 7.74 4.14
C TYR A 5 -7.93 6.98 4.54
N LEU A 6 -8.83 7.65 5.25
CA LEU A 6 -10.14 7.08 5.58
C LEU A 6 -10.93 6.70 4.33
N LEU A 7 -10.95 7.58 3.33
CA LEU A 7 -11.63 7.32 2.06
C LEU A 7 -11.01 6.14 1.30
N THR A 8 -9.68 6.05 1.25
CA THR A 8 -8.99 4.95 0.56
C THR A 8 -9.18 3.61 1.26
N VAL A 9 -9.11 3.58 2.59
CA VAL A 9 -9.40 2.37 3.37
C VAL A 9 -10.86 1.95 3.19
N PHE A 10 -11.79 2.91 3.23
CA PHE A 10 -13.21 2.63 3.03
C PHE A 10 -13.48 2.06 1.62
N ALA A 11 -12.98 2.71 0.57
CA ALA A 11 -13.12 2.24 -0.80
C ALA A 11 -12.50 0.85 -1.00
N ALA A 12 -11.28 0.64 -0.46
CA ALA A 12 -10.61 -0.66 -0.50
C ALA A 12 -11.41 -1.75 0.22
N THR A 13 -12.06 -1.43 1.34
CA THR A 13 -12.90 -2.37 2.09
C THR A 13 -14.16 -2.74 1.30
N VAL A 14 -14.81 -1.77 0.66
CA VAL A 14 -15.98 -2.02 -0.21
C VAL A 14 -15.61 -2.94 -1.37
N VAL A 15 -14.49 -2.65 -2.06
CA VAL A 15 -14.01 -3.47 -3.19
C VAL A 15 -13.62 -4.87 -2.75
N ALA A 16 -12.84 -4.99 -1.67
CA ALA A 16 -12.41 -6.28 -1.14
C ALA A 16 -13.59 -7.12 -0.63
N GLY A 17 -14.60 -6.48 -0.02
CA GLY A 17 -15.85 -7.11 0.38
C GLY A 17 -16.67 -7.60 -0.82
N ALA A 18 -16.81 -6.78 -1.87
CA ALA A 18 -17.48 -7.18 -3.10
C ALA A 18 -16.78 -8.39 -3.75
N LEU A 19 -15.46 -8.35 -3.90
CA LEU A 19 -14.67 -9.46 -4.44
C LEU A 19 -14.85 -10.75 -3.64
N HIS A 20 -14.95 -10.64 -2.30
CA HIS A 20 -15.21 -11.78 -1.44
C HIS A 20 -16.62 -12.36 -1.66
N LEU A 21 -17.65 -11.50 -1.74
CA LEU A 21 -19.04 -11.91 -1.99
C LEU A 21 -19.21 -12.59 -3.36
N PHE A 22 -18.47 -12.17 -4.39
CA PHE A 22 -18.46 -12.82 -5.71
C PHE A 22 -17.62 -14.10 -5.78
N GLY A 23 -17.06 -14.57 -4.65
CA GLY A 23 -16.26 -15.81 -4.60
C GLY A 23 -14.86 -15.68 -5.22
N LEU A 24 -14.42 -14.47 -5.56
CA LEU A 24 -13.13 -14.17 -6.20
C LEU A 24 -11.99 -14.07 -5.16
N ALA A 25 -11.92 -15.03 -4.24
CA ALA A 25 -10.98 -14.97 -3.11
C ALA A 25 -9.50 -15.04 -3.53
N SER A 26 -9.19 -15.80 -4.59
CA SER A 26 -7.83 -15.87 -5.15
C SER A 26 -7.39 -14.51 -5.69
N LEU A 27 -8.28 -13.83 -6.42
CA LEU A 27 -8.03 -12.48 -6.94
C LEU A 27 -7.85 -11.47 -5.80
N ASN A 28 -8.71 -11.52 -4.77
CA ASN A 28 -8.64 -10.65 -3.61
C ASN A 28 -7.28 -10.77 -2.90
N ARG A 29 -6.82 -12.00 -2.67
CA ARG A 29 -5.50 -12.29 -2.07
C ARG A 29 -4.35 -11.79 -2.93
N THR A 30 -4.40 -12.05 -4.24
CA THR A 30 -3.35 -11.58 -5.18
C THR A 30 -3.27 -10.06 -5.20
N LEU A 31 -4.40 -9.36 -5.23
CA LEU A 31 -4.44 -7.89 -5.19
C LEU A 31 -3.84 -7.34 -3.89
N GLY A 32 -4.20 -7.92 -2.74
CA GLY A 32 -3.63 -7.55 -1.46
C GLY A 32 -2.11 -7.72 -1.41
N LEU A 33 -1.59 -8.84 -1.92
CA LEU A 33 -0.14 -9.10 -1.97
C LEU A 33 0.60 -8.15 -2.91
N VAL A 34 0.05 -7.91 -4.12
CA VAL A 34 0.65 -6.97 -5.07
C VAL A 34 0.71 -5.57 -4.49
N LEU A 35 -0.39 -5.09 -3.88
CA LEU A 35 -0.42 -3.76 -3.24
C LEU A 35 0.55 -3.66 -2.07
N LEU A 36 0.68 -4.72 -1.26
CA LEU A 36 1.65 -4.77 -0.16
C LEU A 36 3.09 -4.66 -0.68
N VAL A 37 3.45 -5.47 -1.67
CA VAL A 37 4.80 -5.46 -2.27
C VAL A 37 5.08 -4.10 -2.90
N LEU A 38 4.12 -3.52 -3.62
CA LEU A 38 4.25 -2.18 -4.18
C LEU A 38 4.50 -1.15 -3.07
N GLY A 39 3.71 -1.19 -2.00
CA GLY A 39 3.87 -0.30 -0.85
C GLY A 39 5.25 -0.42 -0.20
N LEU A 40 5.78 -1.64 -0.07
CA LEU A 40 7.13 -1.89 0.45
C LEU A 40 8.22 -1.35 -0.49
N ILE A 41 8.10 -1.58 -1.80
CA ILE A 41 9.03 -1.03 -2.79
C ILE A 41 9.04 0.50 -2.71
N LEU A 42 7.85 1.13 -2.73
CA LEU A 42 7.71 2.58 -2.67
C LEU A 42 8.17 3.17 -1.33
N SER A 43 8.07 2.41 -0.23
CA SER A 43 8.59 2.84 1.08
C SER A 43 10.11 2.90 1.14
N GLY A 44 10.81 2.29 0.18
CA GLY A 44 12.28 2.21 0.17
C GLY A 44 12.85 1.24 1.20
N THR A 45 12.00 0.44 1.86
CA THR A 45 12.42 -0.62 2.80
C THR A 45 13.20 -1.74 2.10
N LEU A 46 12.97 -1.93 0.81
CA LEU A 46 13.64 -2.93 -0.03
C LEU A 46 14.89 -2.39 -0.76
N VAL A 47 15.27 -1.14 -0.50
CA VAL A 47 16.44 -0.49 -1.13
C VAL A 47 17.69 -0.71 -0.27
N SER A 48 18.84 -0.98 -0.90
CA SER A 48 20.10 -1.22 -0.18
C SER A 48 20.56 0.02 0.60
N GLY A 49 21.22 -0.18 1.75
CA GLY A 49 21.62 0.91 2.66
C GLY A 49 22.49 2.00 2.00
N ASN A 50 23.28 1.66 0.99
CA ASN A 50 24.06 2.63 0.21
C ASN A 50 23.15 3.56 -0.62
N GLN A 51 22.10 3.01 -1.23
CA GLN A 51 21.12 3.80 -1.96
C GLN A 51 20.18 4.56 -1.02
N GLN A 52 19.91 4.06 0.18
CA GLN A 52 19.18 4.80 1.21
C GLN A 52 19.96 6.04 1.67
N ARG A 53 21.28 5.93 1.89
CA ARG A 53 22.14 7.08 2.22
C ARG A 53 22.20 8.09 1.07
N ALA A 54 22.37 7.63 -0.18
CA ALA A 54 22.34 8.52 -1.35
C ALA A 54 20.98 9.24 -1.49
N ASN A 55 19.86 8.52 -1.32
CA ASN A 55 18.52 9.12 -1.31
C ASN A 55 18.32 10.10 -0.15
N TYR A 56 18.94 9.88 1.01
CA TYR A 56 18.85 10.78 2.16
C TYR A 56 19.51 12.13 1.90
N TYR A 57 20.72 12.14 1.31
CA TYR A 57 21.38 13.39 0.93
C TYR A 57 20.66 14.11 -0.21
N GLN A 58 20.07 13.35 -1.15
CA GLN A 58 19.31 13.91 -2.26
C GLN A 58 17.93 14.46 -1.83
N ASP A 59 17.28 13.85 -0.84
CA ASP A 59 16.04 14.36 -0.21
C ASP A 59 16.27 15.65 0.58
N GLN A 60 17.51 15.98 0.99
CA GLN A 60 17.84 17.27 1.61
C GLN A 60 17.93 18.42 0.60
N GLN A 61 18.11 18.12 -0.70
CA GLN A 61 18.34 19.11 -1.76
C GLN A 61 17.18 19.24 -2.75
N ALA A 62 16.25 18.27 -2.78
CA ALA A 62 15.08 18.26 -3.66
C ALA A 62 13.77 18.52 -2.90
N PRO A 63 12.73 19.10 -3.55
CA PRO A 63 11.42 19.27 -2.92
C PRO A 63 10.89 17.91 -2.46
N ALA A 64 10.32 17.89 -1.25
CA ALA A 64 9.86 16.70 -0.54
C ALA A 64 9.25 15.65 -1.48
N ARG A 65 9.98 14.54 -1.72
CA ARG A 65 9.41 13.36 -2.37
C ARG A 65 8.09 13.02 -1.68
N PRO A 66 7.05 12.58 -2.41
CA PRO A 66 5.74 12.36 -1.86
C PRO A 66 5.73 11.13 -0.95
N LYS A 67 6.28 11.26 0.27
CA LYS A 67 6.23 10.24 1.33
C LYS A 67 4.80 9.83 1.67
N LEU A 68 3.81 10.62 1.26
CA LEU A 68 2.40 10.31 1.41
C LEU A 68 1.88 9.18 0.49
N SER A 69 2.50 8.95 -0.68
CA SER A 69 1.92 8.04 -1.67
C SER A 69 2.07 6.58 -1.27
N TYR A 70 3.20 6.17 -0.68
CA TYR A 70 3.41 4.78 -0.27
C TYR A 70 2.53 4.38 0.92
N VAL A 71 2.26 5.31 1.84
CA VAL A 71 1.37 5.06 2.99
C VAL A 71 -0.05 4.79 2.52
N LEU A 72 -0.53 5.53 1.50
CA LEU A 72 -1.85 5.29 0.90
C LEU A 72 -1.95 3.90 0.26
N VAL A 73 -0.89 3.46 -0.43
CA VAL A 73 -0.83 2.12 -1.03
C VAL A 73 -0.86 1.03 0.04
N LEU A 74 -0.12 1.20 1.13
CA LEU A 74 -0.16 0.28 2.27
C LEU A 74 -1.53 0.24 2.97
N CYS A 75 -2.15 1.40 3.21
CA CYS A 75 -3.50 1.48 3.75
C CYS A 75 -4.53 0.80 2.83
N CYS A 76 -4.33 0.88 1.51
CA CYS A 76 -5.18 0.21 0.52
C CYS A 76 -4.99 -1.31 0.53
N ALA A 77 -3.77 -1.82 0.78
CA ALA A 77 -3.51 -3.26 0.81
C ALA A 77 -4.20 -3.99 1.98
N LEU A 78 -4.35 -3.32 3.12
CA LEU A 78 -4.82 -3.93 4.37
C LEU A 78 -6.19 -4.61 4.26
N PRO A 79 -7.26 -3.97 3.74
CA PRO A 79 -8.58 -4.61 3.68
C PRO A 79 -8.62 -5.87 2.82
N PHE A 80 -7.89 -5.89 1.69
CA PHE A 80 -7.79 -7.07 0.81
C PHE A 80 -7.13 -8.24 1.54
N LEU A 81 -6.04 -7.97 2.27
CA LEU A 81 -5.34 -8.99 3.06
C LEU A 81 -6.18 -9.46 4.25
N ILE A 82 -6.77 -8.55 5.01
CA ILE A 82 -7.60 -8.86 6.19
C ILE A 82 -8.76 -9.78 5.77
N ILE A 83 -9.52 -9.40 4.74
CA ILE A 83 -10.66 -10.22 4.26
C ILE A 83 -10.18 -11.58 3.73
N SER A 84 -8.97 -11.67 3.18
CA SER A 84 -8.41 -12.95 2.74
C SER A 84 -8.06 -13.92 3.88
N PHE A 85 -7.88 -13.44 5.13
CA PHE A 85 -7.66 -14.28 6.32
C PHE A 85 -8.95 -14.80 6.96
N PHE A 86 -10.10 -14.18 6.68
CA PHE A 86 -11.41 -14.61 7.19
C PHE A 86 -12.11 -15.66 6.32
N ARG A 87 -11.37 -16.29 5.39
CA ARG A 87 -11.86 -17.36 4.52
C ARG A 87 -11.64 -18.73 5.15
#